data_AF-A0A812X3D1-F1
#
_entry.id   AF-A0A812X3D1-F1
#
_cell.length_a   1.000
_cell.length_b   1.000
_cell.length_c   1.000
_cell.angle_alpha   90.00
_cell.angle_beta   90.00
_cell.angle_gamma   90.00
#
_symmetry.space_group_name_H-M   'P 1'
#
loop_
_entity.id
_entity.type
_entity.pdbx_description
1 polymer ?
#
loop_
_entity_poly.entity_id
_entity_poly.type
_entity_poly.pdbx_seq_one_letter_code
_entity_poly.pdbx_strand_id
1 'polypeptide(L)'
;MQERLAEEKAAEELRRREASKEAKAARAEASDGMAYAAKARKVAEQKEQAERRRVEKEALAKEREEEKKKEEAKLEEDRVADRIAEEERKRKEEEAAKEAERLRRVAARRAEEERQRQMAEASKAKAKAKAASAPEEDSDAESSGSDLPLGFNSLVPGVT
;
A
#
# COMPACT_ATOMS: atom_id res chain seq x y z
N MET A 1 89.80 72.77 2.39
CA MET A 1 89.49 71.44 2.97
C MET A 1 88.12 71.39 3.63
N GLN A 2 87.76 72.34 4.50
CA GLN A 2 86.46 72.32 5.20
C GLN A 2 85.23 72.42 4.28
N GLU A 3 85.29 73.19 3.20
CA GLU A 3 84.18 73.32 2.23
C GLU A 3 83.85 71.99 1.53
N ARG A 4 84.86 71.18 1.17
CA ARG A 4 84.63 69.87 0.54
C ARG A 4 83.97 68.86 1.49
N LEU A 5 84.29 68.93 2.79
CA LEU A 5 83.63 68.09 3.81
C LEU A 5 82.18 68.53 4.08
N ALA A 6 81.86 69.82 3.93
CA ALA A 6 80.49 70.30 4.04
C ALA A 6 79.64 69.91 2.82
N GLU A 7 80.22 69.98 1.62
CA GLU A 7 79.59 69.54 0.37
C GLU A 7 79.35 68.02 0.36
N GLU A 8 80.31 67.23 0.82
CA GLU A 8 80.17 65.77 0.96
C GLU A 8 79.08 65.39 1.96
N LYS A 9 78.98 66.08 3.11
CA LYS A 9 77.91 65.87 4.09
C LYS A 9 76.53 66.27 3.57
N ALA A 10 76.43 67.35 2.79
CA ALA A 10 75.18 67.75 2.16
C ALA A 10 74.72 66.73 1.11
N ALA A 11 75.65 66.19 0.31
CA ALA A 11 75.38 65.13 -0.65
C ALA A 11 74.98 63.81 0.04
N GLU A 12 75.62 63.46 1.15
CA GLU A 12 75.26 62.29 1.96
C GLU A 12 73.88 62.45 2.61
N GLU A 13 73.55 63.64 3.10
CA GLU A 13 72.24 63.93 3.67
C GLU A 13 71.12 63.86 2.61
N LEU A 14 71.37 64.37 1.40
CA LEU A 14 70.43 64.25 0.28
C LEU A 14 70.20 62.77 -0.10
N ARG A 15 71.27 61.96 -0.21
CA ARG A 15 71.14 60.51 -0.45
C ARG A 15 70.37 59.80 0.66
N ARG A 16 70.58 60.17 1.92
CA ARG A 16 69.82 59.62 3.06
C ARG A 16 68.34 59.99 3.00
N ARG A 17 68.02 61.21 2.58
CA ARG A 17 66.63 61.68 2.41
C ARG A 17 65.95 60.96 1.23
N GLU A 18 66.64 60.73 0.12
CA GLU A 18 66.13 59.98 -1.03
C GLU A 18 65.88 58.51 -0.69
N ALA A 19 66.86 57.84 -0.08
CA ALA A 19 66.70 56.46 0.39
C ALA A 19 65.56 56.33 1.42
N SER A 20 65.34 57.35 2.26
CA SER A 20 64.22 57.37 3.21
C SER A 20 62.86 57.51 2.52
N LYS A 21 62.76 58.29 1.43
CA LYS A 21 61.52 58.41 0.65
C LYS A 21 61.22 57.11 -0.08
N GLU A 22 62.23 56.49 -0.69
CA GLU A 22 62.11 55.21 -1.38
C GLU A 22 61.70 54.08 -0.41
N ALA A 23 62.31 54.01 0.77
CA ALA A 23 61.91 53.06 1.81
C ALA A 23 60.48 53.27 2.33
N LYS A 24 59.97 54.51 2.34
CA LYS A 24 58.57 54.81 2.70
C LYS A 24 57.61 54.40 1.58
N ALA A 25 57.95 54.64 0.32
CA ALA A 25 57.15 54.21 -0.83
C ALA A 25 57.05 52.68 -0.91
N ALA A 26 58.17 51.96 -0.77
CA ALA A 26 58.19 50.49 -0.76
C ALA A 26 57.36 49.89 0.39
N ARG A 27 57.34 50.54 1.57
CA ARG A 27 56.49 50.10 2.69
C ARG A 27 55.00 50.33 2.44
N ALA A 28 54.64 51.43 1.77
CA ALA A 28 53.27 51.72 1.40
C ALA A 28 52.76 50.70 0.37
N GLU A 29 53.53 50.44 -0.69
CA GLU A 29 53.18 49.45 -1.72
C GLU A 29 53.09 48.02 -1.16
N ALA A 30 54.00 47.64 -0.26
CA ALA A 30 53.92 46.35 0.42
C ALA A 30 52.67 46.24 1.33
N SER A 31 52.30 47.31 2.02
CA SER A 31 51.09 47.37 2.84
C SER A 31 49.82 47.28 1.98
N ASP A 32 49.76 47.98 0.86
CA ASP A 32 48.63 47.96 -0.06
C ASP A 32 48.50 46.61 -0.78
N GLY A 33 49.62 46.00 -1.17
CA GLY A 33 49.68 44.64 -1.70
C GLY A 33 49.19 43.58 -0.70
N MET A 34 49.58 43.71 0.57
CA MET A 34 49.09 42.83 1.65
C MET A 34 47.60 43.02 1.91
N ALA A 35 47.09 44.26 1.88
CA ALA A 35 45.66 44.54 2.04
C ALA A 35 44.82 43.97 0.89
N TYR A 36 45.32 44.04 -0.35
CA TYR A 36 44.67 43.42 -1.52
C TYR A 36 44.64 41.89 -1.40
N ALA A 37 45.76 41.27 -1.03
CA ALA A 37 45.83 39.82 -0.83
C ALA A 37 44.88 39.34 0.28
N ALA A 38 44.76 40.07 1.38
CA ALA A 38 43.82 39.76 2.46
C ALA A 38 42.35 39.84 1.98
N LYS A 39 42.00 40.87 1.21
CA LYS A 39 40.65 41.01 0.62
C LYS A 39 40.34 39.89 -0.38
N ALA A 40 41.30 39.51 -1.23
CA ALA A 40 41.14 38.41 -2.19
C ALA A 40 40.90 37.06 -1.48
N ARG A 41 41.65 36.77 -0.41
CA ARG A 41 41.43 35.57 0.41
C ARG A 41 40.03 35.54 1.05
N LYS A 42 39.57 36.67 1.59
CA LYS A 42 38.23 36.79 2.17
C LYS A 42 37.13 36.54 1.13
N VAL A 43 37.29 37.05 -0.09
CA VAL A 43 36.33 36.79 -1.19
C VAL A 43 36.34 35.32 -1.59
N ALA A 44 37.52 34.68 -1.65
CA ALA A 44 37.63 33.25 -1.95
C ALA A 44 36.94 32.40 -0.87
N GLU A 45 37.19 32.70 0.40
CA GLU A 45 36.55 32.01 1.53
C GLU A 45 35.03 32.18 1.54
N GLN A 46 34.53 33.39 1.23
CA GLN A 46 33.09 33.63 1.10
C GLN A 46 32.45 32.83 -0.03
N LYS A 47 33.15 32.69 -1.18
CA LYS A 47 32.68 31.87 -2.30
C LYS A 47 32.65 30.39 -1.93
N GLU A 48 33.69 29.91 -1.27
CA GLU A 48 33.77 28.52 -0.80
C GLU A 48 32.67 28.20 0.22
N GLN A 49 32.43 29.08 1.20
CA GLN A 49 31.32 28.92 2.14
C GLN A 49 29.96 28.94 1.45
N ALA A 50 29.77 29.80 0.45
CA ALA A 50 28.53 29.85 -0.32
C ALA A 50 28.30 28.57 -1.13
N GLU A 51 29.35 28.00 -1.71
CA GLU A 51 29.30 26.72 -2.43
C GLU A 51 28.98 25.56 -1.49
N ARG A 52 29.65 25.47 -0.34
CA ARG A 52 29.36 24.47 0.70
C ARG A 52 27.90 24.50 1.13
N ARG A 53 27.33 25.69 1.37
CA ARG A 53 25.90 25.84 1.71
C ARG A 53 24.96 25.41 0.59
N ARG A 54 25.34 25.62 -0.68
CA ARG A 54 24.54 25.15 -1.82
C ARG A 54 24.55 23.62 -1.89
N VAL A 55 25.72 23.00 -1.76
CA VAL A 55 25.88 21.54 -1.77
C VAL A 55 25.12 20.92 -0.60
N GLU A 56 25.24 21.47 0.60
CA GLU A 56 24.50 21.00 1.78
C GLU A 56 22.98 21.11 1.59
N LYS A 57 22.50 22.23 1.02
CA LYS A 57 21.08 22.40 0.72
C LYS A 57 20.57 21.40 -0.33
N GLU A 58 21.36 21.13 -1.36
CA GLU A 58 21.02 20.15 -2.39
C GLU A 58 21.01 18.73 -1.82
N ALA A 59 21.99 18.39 -0.97
CA ALA A 59 22.04 17.10 -0.27
C ALA A 59 20.81 16.91 0.63
N LEU A 60 20.45 17.91 1.43
CA LEU A 60 19.26 17.87 2.27
C LEU A 60 17.95 17.79 1.46
N ALA A 61 17.90 18.41 0.28
CA ALA A 61 16.75 18.31 -0.60
C ALA A 61 16.61 16.89 -1.17
N LYS A 62 17.71 16.26 -1.58
CA LYS A 62 17.74 14.87 -2.05
C LYS A 62 17.35 13.89 -0.95
N GLU A 63 17.89 14.05 0.26
CA GLU A 63 17.56 13.20 1.40
C GLU A 63 16.05 13.26 1.72
N ARG A 64 15.46 14.46 1.72
CA ARG A 64 14.02 14.63 1.91
C ARG A 64 13.18 14.03 0.77
N GLU A 65 13.66 14.10 -0.47
CA GLU A 65 12.97 13.48 -1.61
C GLU A 65 13.01 11.95 -1.51
N GLU A 66 14.15 11.38 -1.13
CA GLU A 66 14.27 9.94 -0.90
C GLU A 66 13.43 9.46 0.28
N GLU A 67 13.37 10.23 1.38
CA GLU A 67 12.53 9.92 2.53
C GLU A 67 11.04 9.92 2.14
N LYS A 68 10.59 10.94 1.40
CA LYS A 68 9.22 10.98 0.86
C LYS A 68 8.91 9.79 -0.04
N LYS A 69 9.82 9.41 -0.94
CA LYS A 69 9.64 8.23 -1.79
C LYS A 69 9.52 6.94 -0.97
N LYS A 70 10.30 6.81 0.10
CA LYS A 70 10.21 5.66 1.02
C LYS A 70 8.87 5.65 1.77
N GLU A 71 8.39 6.80 2.21
CA GLU A 71 7.10 6.93 2.88
C GLU A 71 5.94 6.62 1.92
N GLU A 72 5.97 7.17 0.70
CA GLU A 72 4.98 6.88 -0.35
C GLU A 72 4.95 5.39 -0.71
N ALA A 73 6.11 4.74 -0.81
CA ALA A 73 6.19 3.31 -1.08
C ALA A 73 5.56 2.47 0.04
N LYS A 74 5.81 2.83 1.31
CA LYS A 74 5.17 2.16 2.46
C LYS A 74 3.65 2.33 2.46
N LEU A 75 3.18 3.55 2.22
CA LEU A 75 1.74 3.83 2.14
C LEU A 75 1.06 3.04 1.03
N GLU A 76 1.73 2.84 -0.12
CA GLU A 76 1.19 2.03 -1.20
C GLU A 76 1.20 0.53 -0.86
N GLU A 77 2.25 0.05 -0.19
CA GLU A 77 2.31 -1.33 0.32
C GLU A 77 1.16 -1.60 1.31
N ASP A 78 0.91 -0.69 2.25
CA ASP A 78 -0.18 -0.78 3.22
C ASP A 78 -1.55 -0.81 2.51
N ARG A 79 -1.76 0.03 1.49
CA ARG A 79 -3.00 0.02 0.69
C ARG A 79 -3.20 -1.28 -0.09
N VAL A 80 -2.13 -1.91 -0.56
CA VAL A 80 -2.20 -3.21 -1.22
C VAL A 80 -2.54 -4.29 -0.20
N ALA A 81 -1.88 -4.28 0.96
CA ALA A 81 -2.16 -5.22 2.04
C ALA A 81 -3.62 -5.12 2.52
N ASP A 82 -4.15 -3.90 2.68
CA ASP A 82 -5.53 -3.65 3.05
C ASP A 82 -6.52 -4.21 2.02
N ARG A 83 -6.27 -3.98 0.73
CA ARG A 83 -7.11 -4.54 -0.35
C ARG A 83 -7.12 -6.06 -0.33
N ILE A 84 -5.95 -6.69 -0.16
CA ILE A 84 -5.85 -8.15 -0.08
C ILE A 84 -6.62 -8.66 1.15
N ALA A 85 -6.45 -8.02 2.31
CA ALA A 85 -7.15 -8.41 3.53
C ALA A 85 -8.68 -8.24 3.40
N GLU A 86 -9.15 -7.18 2.73
CA GLU A 86 -10.58 -6.98 2.47
C GLU A 86 -11.13 -8.03 1.50
N GLU A 87 -10.41 -8.33 0.41
CA GLU A 87 -10.79 -9.40 -0.52
C GLU A 87 -10.84 -10.77 0.15
N GLU A 88 -9.86 -11.10 0.99
CA GLU A 88 -9.88 -12.34 1.76
C GLU A 88 -11.07 -12.41 2.73
N ARG A 89 -11.41 -11.30 3.40
CA ARG A 89 -12.59 -11.23 4.26
C ARG A 89 -13.87 -11.46 3.46
N LYS A 90 -14.01 -10.81 2.29
CA LYS A 90 -15.16 -11.00 1.40
C LYS A 90 -15.28 -12.45 0.93
N ARG A 91 -14.18 -13.10 0.56
CA ARG A 91 -14.19 -14.53 0.18
C ARG A 91 -14.65 -15.42 1.33
N LYS A 92 -14.11 -15.20 2.53
CA LYS A 92 -14.52 -15.96 3.74
C LYS A 92 -15.99 -15.73 4.09
N GLU A 93 -16.47 -14.49 3.94
CA GLU A 93 -17.87 -14.15 4.17
C GLU A 93 -18.79 -14.81 3.13
N GLU A 94 -18.40 -14.83 1.86
CA GLU A 94 -19.16 -15.49 0.80
C GLU A 94 -19.21 -17.02 0.99
N GLU A 95 -18.09 -17.64 1.37
CA GLU A 95 -18.04 -19.07 1.70
C GLU A 95 -18.91 -19.40 2.92
N ALA A 96 -18.83 -18.60 3.99
CA ALA A 96 -19.67 -18.76 5.17
C ALA A 96 -21.17 -18.57 4.83
N ALA A 97 -21.51 -17.62 3.96
CA ALA A 97 -22.89 -17.42 3.51
C ALA A 97 -23.41 -18.61 2.69
N LYS A 98 -22.59 -19.18 1.80
CA LYS A 98 -22.94 -20.39 1.02
C LYS A 98 -23.13 -21.60 1.92
N GLU A 99 -22.28 -21.78 2.92
CA GLU A 99 -22.42 -22.88 3.89
C GLU A 99 -23.65 -22.70 4.77
N ALA A 100 -23.92 -21.48 5.25
CA ALA A 100 -25.12 -21.16 6.00
C ALA A 100 -26.40 -21.43 5.19
N GLU A 101 -26.41 -21.11 3.90
CA GLU A 101 -27.53 -21.42 3.00
C GLU A 101 -27.73 -22.93 2.85
N ARG A 102 -26.64 -23.68 2.65
CA ARG A 102 -26.70 -25.15 2.57
C ARG A 102 -27.29 -25.74 3.85
N LEU A 103 -26.87 -25.26 5.02
CA LEU A 103 -27.41 -25.72 6.31
C LEU A 103 -28.89 -25.38 6.46
N ARG A 104 -29.33 -24.19 6.03
CA ARG A 104 -30.76 -23.82 6.01
C ARG A 104 -31.58 -24.77 5.12
N ARG A 105 -31.08 -25.13 3.94
CA ARG A 105 -31.76 -26.09 3.03
C ARG A 105 -31.88 -27.48 3.67
N VAL A 106 -30.83 -27.96 4.33
CA VAL A 106 -30.86 -29.25 5.04
C VAL A 106 -31.85 -29.22 6.21
N ALA A 107 -31.87 -28.15 6.99
CA ALA A 107 -32.82 -27.97 8.08
C ALA A 107 -34.27 -27.93 7.57
N ALA A 108 -34.53 -27.20 6.48
CA ALA A 108 -35.85 -27.14 5.85
C ALA A 108 -36.32 -28.51 5.36
N ARG A 109 -35.43 -29.26 4.69
CA ARG A 109 -35.73 -30.62 4.23
C ARG A 109 -36.05 -31.56 5.40
N ARG A 110 -35.28 -31.51 6.48
CA ARG A 110 -35.57 -32.33 7.68
C ARG A 110 -36.91 -31.98 8.32
N ALA A 111 -37.24 -30.69 8.42
CA ALA A 111 -38.53 -30.25 8.93
C ALA A 111 -39.70 -30.71 8.05
N GLU A 112 -39.52 -30.77 6.72
CA GLU A 112 -40.52 -31.28 5.79
C GLU A 112 -40.69 -32.80 5.89
N GLU A 113 -39.58 -33.55 5.96
CA GLU A 113 -39.59 -35.00 6.19
C GLU A 113 -40.28 -35.35 7.53
N GLU A 114 -40.07 -34.55 8.58
CA GLU A 114 -40.74 -34.72 9.86
C GLU A 114 -42.24 -34.44 9.77
N ARG A 115 -42.66 -33.37 9.07
CA ARG A 115 -44.09 -33.10 8.79
C ARG A 115 -44.74 -34.24 8.01
N GLN A 116 -44.07 -34.80 7.02
CA GLN A 116 -44.58 -35.93 6.24
C GLN A 116 -44.73 -37.19 7.11
N ARG A 117 -43.77 -37.45 8.02
CA ARG A 117 -43.88 -38.56 8.98
C ARG A 117 -45.07 -38.37 9.92
N GLN A 118 -45.27 -37.17 10.47
CA GLN A 118 -46.41 -36.86 11.33
C GLN A 118 -47.75 -37.03 10.58
N MET A 119 -47.85 -36.58 9.33
CA MET A 119 -49.03 -36.77 8.49
C MET A 119 -49.31 -38.25 8.18
N ALA A 120 -48.26 -39.03 7.89
CA ALA A 120 -48.37 -40.46 7.63
C ALA A 120 -48.75 -41.25 8.90
N GLU A 121 -48.21 -40.88 10.06
CA GLU A 121 -48.55 -41.46 11.35
C GLU A 121 -49.99 -41.12 11.76
N ALA A 122 -50.43 -39.87 11.58
CA ALA A 122 -51.80 -39.46 11.80
C ALA A 122 -52.79 -40.19 10.85
N SER A 123 -52.41 -40.39 9.59
CA SER A 123 -53.21 -41.14 8.62
C SER A 123 -53.31 -42.63 8.97
N LYS A 124 -52.21 -43.25 9.40
CA LYS A 124 -52.20 -44.63 9.92
C LYS A 124 -53.05 -44.77 11.19
N ALA A 125 -52.98 -43.81 12.11
CA ALA A 125 -53.82 -43.78 13.30
C ALA A 125 -55.31 -43.66 12.95
N LYS A 126 -55.67 -42.81 11.98
CA LYS A 126 -57.05 -42.64 11.49
C LYS A 126 -57.56 -43.89 10.77
N ALA A 127 -56.72 -44.57 9.99
CA ALA A 127 -57.07 -45.84 9.36
C ALA A 127 -57.27 -46.96 10.40
N LYS A 128 -56.41 -47.04 11.42
CA LYS A 128 -56.55 -48.01 12.52
C LYS A 128 -57.81 -47.75 13.36
N ALA A 129 -58.17 -46.48 13.59
CA ALA A 129 -59.42 -46.12 14.26
C ALA A 129 -60.66 -46.49 13.41
N LYS A 130 -60.60 -46.35 12.08
CA LYS A 130 -61.68 -46.75 11.17
C LYS A 130 -61.83 -48.28 11.06
N ALA A 131 -60.72 -49.02 11.13
CA ALA A 131 -60.72 -50.48 11.18
C ALA A 131 -61.24 -51.02 12.53
N ALA A 132 -60.99 -50.31 13.63
CA ALA A 132 -61.53 -50.62 14.95
C ALA A 132 -63.01 -50.21 15.13
N SER A 133 -63.60 -49.50 14.15
CA SER A 133 -65.01 -49.07 14.17
C SER A 133 -65.86 -49.70 13.06
N ALA A 134 -65.34 -50.71 12.35
CA ALA A 134 -66.12 -51.44 11.36
C ALA A 134 -67.03 -52.46 12.10
N PRO A 135 -68.36 -52.42 11.91
CA PRO A 135 -69.21 -53.50 12.39
C PRO A 135 -68.88 -54.76 11.59
N GLU A 136 -68.75 -55.89 12.27
CA GLU A 136 -68.65 -57.19 11.61
C GLU A 136 -69.98 -57.47 10.89
N GLU A 137 -69.96 -57.52 9.56
CA GLU A 137 -70.95 -58.25 8.80
C GLU A 137 -70.23 -59.13 7.78
N ASP A 138 -70.37 -60.43 8.02
CA ASP A 138 -70.16 -61.51 7.07
C ASP A 138 -70.97 -61.27 5.80
N SER A 139 -70.36 -61.39 4.62
CA SER A 139 -71.06 -61.93 3.44
C SER A 139 -70.07 -62.50 2.43
N ASP A 140 -70.16 -63.82 2.26
CA ASP A 140 -69.69 -64.57 1.10
C ASP A 140 -70.06 -63.89 -0.22
N ALA A 141 -69.08 -63.72 -1.11
CA ALA A 141 -69.29 -63.67 -2.55
C ALA A 141 -67.99 -64.00 -3.29
N GLU A 142 -67.75 -65.30 -3.51
CA GLU A 142 -66.87 -65.73 -4.60
C GLU A 142 -67.50 -65.35 -5.95
N SER A 143 -66.73 -64.68 -6.83
CA SER A 143 -67.00 -64.72 -8.28
C SER A 143 -65.76 -64.37 -9.11
N SER A 144 -65.06 -65.44 -9.50
CA SER A 144 -64.31 -65.68 -10.74
C SER A 144 -64.31 -64.59 -11.83
N GLY A 145 -63.14 -64.33 -12.43
CA GLY A 145 -63.07 -63.74 -13.77
C GLY A 145 -61.73 -63.17 -14.21
N SER A 146 -60.80 -64.05 -14.61
CA SER A 146 -59.84 -63.91 -15.72
C SER A 146 -59.10 -62.56 -15.92
N ASP A 147 -57.78 -62.54 -15.75
CA ASP A 147 -56.77 -62.84 -16.78
C ASP A 147 -56.38 -61.61 -17.62
N LEU A 148 -55.09 -61.28 -17.54
CA LEU A 148 -54.44 -60.09 -18.12
C LEU A 148 -54.45 -60.14 -19.65
N PRO A 149 -54.34 -58.97 -20.31
CA PRO A 149 -53.35 -58.91 -21.38
C PRO A 149 -52.37 -57.75 -21.19
N LEU A 150 -51.08 -58.12 -21.22
CA LEU A 150 -49.94 -57.24 -21.46
C LEU A 150 -50.09 -56.58 -22.84
N GLY A 151 -50.40 -55.28 -22.87
CA GLY A 151 -50.48 -54.48 -24.09
C GLY A 151 -49.28 -53.55 -24.25
N PHE A 152 -48.32 -54.02 -25.05
CA PHE A 152 -47.14 -53.30 -25.53
C PHE A 152 -47.51 -52.33 -26.69
N ASN A 153 -46.69 -51.27 -26.87
CA ASN A 153 -46.66 -50.22 -27.92
C ASN A 153 -47.59 -49.00 -27.73
N SER A 154 -47.10 -47.76 -27.84
CA SER A 154 -46.30 -47.27 -28.97
C SER A 154 -45.31 -46.16 -28.62
N LEU A 155 -44.10 -46.36 -29.14
CA LEU A 155 -43.06 -45.41 -29.48
C LEU A 155 -43.64 -44.30 -30.38
N VAL A 156 -43.48 -43.03 -30.04
CA VAL A 156 -43.69 -41.92 -30.98
C VAL A 156 -42.35 -41.25 -31.25
N PRO A 157 -41.80 -41.38 -32.47
CA PRO A 157 -40.89 -40.39 -33.01
C PRO A 157 -41.38 -39.85 -34.37
N GLY A 158 -41.38 -38.51 -34.48
CA GLY A 158 -41.04 -37.83 -35.73
C GLY A 158 -42.19 -37.43 -36.66
N VAL A 159 -42.47 -36.13 -36.70
CA VAL A 159 -43.06 -35.44 -37.86
C VAL A 159 -42.19 -34.21 -38.13
N THR A 160 -41.53 -34.24 -39.29
CA THR A 160 -40.85 -33.19 -40.09
C THR A 160 -40.34 -31.92 -39.42
#